data_AF-A0A0L7MEP1-F1
#
_entry.id   AF-A0A0L7MEP1-F1
#
_cell.length_a   1.000
_cell.length_b   1.000
_cell.length_c   1.000
_cell.angle_alpha   90.00
_cell.angle_beta   90.00
_cell.angle_gamma   90.00
#
_symmetry.space_group_name_H-M   'P 1'
#
loop_
_entity.id
_entity.type
_entity.pdbx_description
1 polymer ?
#
loop_
_entity_poly.entity_id
_entity_poly.type
_entity_poly.pdbx_seq_one_letter_code
_entity_poly.pdbx_strand_id
1 'polypeptide(L)'
;MEMFAQSLPNTKKRELLKIVRLLQTFDAPLLWGGKTEEEITGNTDLSDISFKISDSIKELWVNAVRIYGDDKDLNEKDSTGVIDKLLDEICGLRITRQNDKDERLKIATTLLSEMINGQEKVQTKSGTDFSKAFGDIFEDMFSKSEKTSVCTTTHLRIVLFEAMRLSGVLTDSKRNLLQVASVAYGIDGESFNELLAQALALHKEMKRSVNLVLE
;
A
#
# COMPACT_ATOMS: atom_id res chain seq x y z
N MET A 1 -18.94 -12.08 -1.23
CA MET A 1 -17.74 -11.23 -1.02
C MET A 1 -17.54 -10.20 -2.13
N GLU A 2 -18.27 -10.27 -3.26
CA GLU A 2 -18.32 -9.25 -4.32
C GLU A 2 -19.18 -8.02 -3.99
N MET A 3 -19.83 -8.02 -2.82
CA MET A 3 -20.83 -7.03 -2.42
C MET A 3 -20.25 -5.60 -2.36
N PHE A 4 -19.01 -5.44 -1.90
CA PHE A 4 -18.34 -4.12 -1.87
C PHE A 4 -17.81 -3.69 -3.23
N ALA A 5 -17.35 -4.65 -4.05
CA ALA A 5 -16.88 -4.36 -5.41
C ALA A 5 -17.97 -3.76 -6.29
N GLN A 6 -19.23 -4.15 -6.12
CA GLN A 6 -20.33 -3.55 -6.90
C GLN A 6 -20.71 -2.15 -6.39
N SER A 7 -20.41 -1.84 -5.13
CA SER A 7 -20.75 -0.55 -4.51
C SER A 7 -19.75 0.57 -4.78
N LEU A 8 -18.49 0.23 -5.11
CA LEU A 8 -17.45 1.22 -5.36
C LEU A 8 -17.49 1.73 -6.81
N PRO A 9 -17.38 3.04 -7.05
CA PRO A 9 -17.13 3.55 -8.40
C PRO A 9 -15.75 3.11 -8.89
N ASN A 10 -15.58 2.99 -10.21
CA ASN A 10 -14.33 2.49 -10.82
C ASN A 10 -13.09 3.29 -10.41
N THR A 11 -13.23 4.61 -10.19
CA THR A 11 -12.15 5.46 -9.66
C THR A 11 -11.66 4.99 -8.30
N LYS A 12 -12.58 4.61 -7.40
CA LYS A 12 -12.25 4.10 -6.05
C LYS A 12 -11.77 2.66 -6.05
N LYS A 13 -12.24 1.82 -6.98
CA LYS A 13 -11.63 0.51 -7.21
C LYS A 13 -10.16 0.63 -7.63
N ARG A 14 -9.89 1.57 -8.54
CA ARG A 14 -8.53 1.83 -9.00
C ARG A 14 -7.63 2.37 -7.89
N GLU A 15 -8.14 3.28 -7.08
CA GLU A 15 -7.46 3.79 -5.89
C GLU A 15 -7.18 2.66 -4.88
N LEU A 16 -8.17 1.82 -4.59
CA LEU A 16 -8.02 0.64 -3.74
C LEU A 16 -6.91 -0.28 -4.26
N LEU A 17 -6.89 -0.61 -5.55
CA LEU A 17 -5.86 -1.47 -6.14
C LEU A 17 -4.46 -0.88 -5.98
N LYS A 18 -4.29 0.43 -6.17
CA LYS A 18 -3.01 1.12 -5.94
C LYS A 18 -2.55 1.00 -4.49
N ILE A 19 -3.45 1.25 -3.53
CA ILE A 19 -3.16 1.17 -2.09
C ILE A 19 -2.82 -0.27 -1.70
N VAL A 20 -3.62 -1.24 -2.13
CA VAL A 20 -3.38 -2.66 -1.87
C VAL A 20 -2.03 -3.08 -2.45
N ARG A 21 -1.72 -2.66 -3.67
CA ARG A 21 -0.45 -2.99 -4.31
C ARG A 21 0.72 -2.47 -3.50
N LEU A 22 0.68 -1.20 -3.09
CA LEU A 22 1.68 -0.59 -2.24
C LEU A 22 1.87 -1.37 -0.93
N LEU A 23 0.77 -1.64 -0.22
CA LEU A 23 0.78 -2.36 1.06
C LEU A 23 1.33 -3.79 0.96
N GLN A 24 1.17 -4.42 -0.20
CA GLN A 24 1.65 -5.79 -0.44
C GLN A 24 3.14 -5.85 -0.79
N THR A 25 3.74 -4.75 -1.26
CA THR A 25 5.06 -4.79 -1.89
C THR A 25 6.14 -4.03 -1.15
N PHE A 26 5.83 -2.90 -0.50
CA PHE A 26 6.86 -1.98 0.00
C PHE A 26 7.78 -2.59 1.07
N ASP A 27 7.27 -3.56 1.84
CA ASP A 27 7.99 -4.25 2.91
C ASP A 27 8.73 -5.51 2.43
N ALA A 28 8.53 -5.93 1.17
CA ALA A 28 9.22 -7.07 0.59
C ALA A 28 10.72 -6.77 0.41
N PRO A 29 11.64 -7.73 0.61
CA PRO A 29 13.07 -7.50 0.38
C PRO A 29 13.37 -7.06 -1.06
N LEU A 30 14.41 -6.25 -1.26
CA LEU A 30 14.88 -5.88 -2.59
C LEU A 30 15.83 -6.93 -3.18
N LEU A 31 15.88 -6.95 -4.50
CA LEU A 31 16.84 -7.67 -5.33
C LEU A 31 17.55 -6.68 -6.25
N TRP A 32 18.84 -6.88 -6.50
CA TRP A 32 19.66 -6.12 -7.46
C TRP A 32 20.14 -7.07 -8.55
N GLY A 33 19.75 -6.84 -9.80
CA GLY A 33 19.99 -7.78 -10.90
C GLY A 33 19.44 -9.18 -10.61
N GLY A 34 18.33 -9.26 -9.87
CA GLY A 34 17.73 -10.51 -9.39
C GLY A 34 18.40 -11.18 -8.19
N LYS A 35 19.43 -10.56 -7.59
CA LYS A 35 20.21 -11.12 -6.47
C LYS A 35 19.87 -10.45 -5.13
N THR A 36 19.97 -11.19 -4.03
CA THR A 36 19.82 -10.61 -2.68
C THR A 36 21.05 -9.78 -2.30
N GLU A 37 20.95 -9.04 -1.19
CA GLU A 37 22.04 -8.21 -0.66
C GLU A 37 23.33 -9.02 -0.40
N GLU A 38 23.19 -10.27 0.07
CA GLU A 38 24.29 -11.18 0.35
C GLU A 38 24.93 -11.77 -0.92
N GLU A 39 24.19 -11.77 -2.04
CA GLU A 39 24.60 -12.33 -3.32
C GLU A 39 25.19 -11.27 -4.27
N ILE A 40 25.24 -10.00 -3.83
CA ILE A 40 25.82 -8.91 -4.63
C ILE A 40 27.31 -9.18 -4.86
N THR A 41 27.71 -9.05 -6.13
CA THR A 41 29.08 -9.21 -6.60
C THR A 41 29.51 -7.96 -7.36
N GLY A 42 30.80 -7.80 -7.67
CA GLY A 42 31.28 -6.64 -8.45
C GLY A 42 30.67 -6.49 -9.85
N ASN A 43 30.03 -7.53 -10.39
CA ASN A 43 29.35 -7.50 -11.69
C ASN A 43 27.82 -7.35 -11.59
N THR A 44 27.28 -7.16 -10.38
CA THR A 44 25.83 -6.98 -10.20
C THR A 44 25.43 -5.58 -10.64
N ASP A 45 24.41 -5.48 -11.50
CA ASP A 45 23.80 -4.19 -11.82
C ASP A 45 22.97 -3.71 -10.62
N LEU A 46 23.45 -2.63 -9.99
CA LEU A 46 22.80 -2.04 -8.82
C LEU A 46 21.66 -1.09 -9.20
N SER A 47 21.46 -0.81 -10.49
CA SER A 47 20.34 -0.01 -11.00
C SER A 47 19.11 -0.86 -11.36
N ASP A 48 19.30 -2.15 -11.63
CA ASP A 48 18.22 -3.11 -11.87
C ASP A 48 17.65 -3.61 -10.52
N ILE A 49 16.77 -2.83 -9.90
CA ILE A 49 16.15 -3.20 -8.64
C ILE A 49 14.75 -3.78 -8.81
N SER A 50 14.40 -4.76 -7.97
CA SER A 50 13.04 -5.31 -7.93
C SER A 50 12.68 -5.85 -6.54
N PHE A 51 11.39 -5.99 -6.25
CA PHE A 51 10.93 -6.62 -5.02
C PHE A 51 10.91 -8.14 -5.13
N LYS A 52 11.44 -8.83 -4.10
CA LYS A 52 11.28 -10.26 -3.89
C LYS A 52 9.88 -10.57 -3.33
N ILE A 53 8.88 -10.55 -4.22
CA ILE A 53 7.47 -10.81 -3.87
C ILE A 53 7.23 -12.33 -3.74
N SER A 54 6.68 -12.76 -2.61
CA SER A 54 6.31 -14.16 -2.37
C SER A 54 5.11 -14.60 -3.21
N ASP A 55 4.97 -15.90 -3.45
CA ASP A 55 3.85 -16.44 -4.23
C ASP A 55 2.49 -16.20 -3.54
N SER A 56 2.45 -16.25 -2.21
CA SER A 56 1.26 -15.89 -1.43
C SER A 56 0.78 -14.46 -1.69
N ILE A 57 1.71 -13.50 -1.82
CA ILE A 57 1.37 -12.10 -2.12
C ILE A 57 0.92 -11.97 -3.58
N LYS A 58 1.54 -12.70 -4.51
CA LYS A 58 1.10 -12.73 -5.91
C LYS A 58 -0.33 -13.26 -6.03
N GLU A 59 -0.69 -14.31 -5.30
CA GLU A 59 -2.04 -14.85 -5.28
C GLU A 59 -3.05 -13.86 -4.69
N LEU A 60 -2.69 -13.18 -3.59
CA LEU A 60 -3.53 -12.11 -3.03
C LEU A 60 -3.76 -10.98 -4.04
N TRP A 61 -2.72 -10.59 -4.79
CA TRP A 61 -2.82 -9.60 -5.85
C TRP A 61 -3.77 -10.04 -6.97
N VAL A 62 -3.58 -11.25 -7.51
CA VAL A 62 -4.46 -11.81 -8.56
C VAL A 62 -5.92 -11.85 -8.10
N ASN A 63 -6.16 -12.24 -6.85
CA ASN A 63 -7.51 -12.24 -6.28
C ASN A 63 -8.08 -10.82 -6.14
N ALA A 64 -7.28 -9.83 -5.74
CA ALA A 64 -7.70 -8.43 -5.66
C ALA A 64 -8.08 -7.88 -7.04
N VAL A 65 -7.22 -8.11 -8.05
CA VAL A 65 -7.48 -7.70 -9.45
C VAL A 65 -8.72 -8.37 -10.00
N ARG A 66 -8.94 -9.67 -9.74
CA ARG A 66 -10.16 -10.36 -10.18
C ARG A 66 -11.45 -9.73 -9.63
N ILE A 67 -11.41 -9.16 -8.43
CA ILE A 67 -12.58 -8.59 -7.76
C ILE A 67 -12.77 -7.10 -8.12
N TYR A 68 -11.68 -6.34 -8.20
CA TYR A 68 -11.73 -4.87 -8.30
C TYR A 68 -11.17 -4.30 -9.60
N GLY A 69 -10.39 -5.08 -10.35
CA GLY A 69 -9.76 -4.66 -11.60
C GLY A 69 -10.72 -4.69 -12.78
N ASP A 70 -10.24 -4.14 -13.89
CA ASP A 70 -10.87 -4.27 -15.21
C ASP A 70 -10.17 -5.32 -16.09
N ASP A 71 -10.68 -5.53 -17.30
CA ASP A 71 -10.14 -6.53 -18.25
C ASP A 71 -8.68 -6.26 -18.64
N LYS A 72 -8.20 -5.02 -18.50
CA LYS A 72 -6.80 -4.66 -18.80
C LYS A 72 -5.89 -5.06 -17.65
N ASP A 73 -6.36 -4.90 -16.42
CA ASP A 73 -5.61 -5.23 -15.21
C ASP A 73 -5.25 -6.73 -15.10
N LEU A 74 -6.05 -7.62 -15.68
CA LEU A 74 -5.83 -9.07 -15.63
C LEU A 74 -4.61 -9.54 -16.45
N ASN A 75 -4.17 -8.76 -17.43
CA ASN A 75 -3.10 -9.14 -18.35
C ASN A 75 -1.74 -8.51 -18.01
N GLU A 76 -1.69 -7.59 -17.02
CA GLU A 76 -0.48 -6.86 -16.63
C GLU A 76 0.01 -7.28 -15.23
N LYS A 77 1.32 -7.53 -15.09
CA LYS A 77 1.95 -7.98 -13.83
C LYS A 77 1.85 -6.93 -12.72
N ASP A 78 1.87 -5.65 -13.08
CA ASP A 78 1.49 -4.53 -12.23
C ASP A 78 0.79 -3.47 -13.06
N SER A 79 -0.53 -3.60 -13.16
CA SER A 79 -1.32 -2.63 -13.91
C SER A 79 -1.41 -1.27 -13.23
N THR A 80 -1.00 -1.13 -11.96
CA THR A 80 -1.19 0.10 -11.19
C THR A 80 -0.10 1.15 -11.41
N GLY A 81 1.08 0.72 -11.86
CA GLY A 81 2.30 1.53 -11.96
C GLY A 81 2.87 1.99 -10.61
N VAL A 82 2.37 1.44 -9.50
CA VAL A 82 2.78 1.85 -8.14
C VAL A 82 4.13 1.25 -7.78
N ILE A 83 4.42 0.02 -8.20
CA ILE A 83 5.74 -0.58 -7.94
C ILE A 83 6.82 0.22 -8.65
N ASP A 84 6.63 0.55 -9.92
CA ASP A 84 7.64 1.25 -10.71
C ASP A 84 7.97 2.61 -10.07
N LYS A 85 6.94 3.39 -9.71
CA LYS A 85 7.15 4.65 -8.97
C LYS A 85 7.86 4.47 -7.63
N LEU A 86 7.51 3.42 -6.89
CA LEU A 86 8.16 3.14 -5.61
C LEU A 86 9.64 2.77 -5.81
N LEU A 87 9.94 1.95 -6.81
CA LEU A 87 11.31 1.58 -7.16
C LEU A 87 12.11 2.78 -7.65
N ASP A 88 11.53 3.64 -8.49
CA ASP A 88 12.18 4.87 -8.97
C ASP A 88 12.64 5.77 -7.81
N GLU A 89 11.77 5.97 -6.81
CA GLU A 89 12.12 6.77 -5.62
C GLU A 89 13.15 6.06 -4.73
N ILE A 90 13.08 4.73 -4.57
CA ILE A 90 14.09 3.94 -3.86
C ILE A 90 15.44 4.01 -4.56
N CYS A 91 15.47 3.93 -5.89
CA CYS A 91 16.67 4.07 -6.72
C CYS A 91 17.41 5.40 -6.47
N GLY A 92 16.68 6.46 -6.11
CA GLY A 92 17.25 7.75 -5.73
C GLY A 92 18.03 7.74 -4.42
N LEU A 93 17.88 6.71 -3.58
CA LEU A 93 18.61 6.55 -2.33
C LEU A 93 20.03 5.98 -2.55
N ARG A 94 20.91 6.22 -1.58
CA ARG A 94 22.18 5.48 -1.47
C ARG A 94 21.87 3.99 -1.33
N ILE A 95 22.63 3.14 -2.03
CA ILE A 95 22.45 1.66 -2.03
C ILE A 95 22.30 1.08 -0.62
N THR A 96 23.12 1.52 0.34
CA THR A 96 23.07 1.05 1.74
C THR A 96 21.78 1.40 2.49
N ARG A 97 20.95 2.29 1.93
CA ARG A 97 19.65 2.72 2.48
C ARG A 97 18.46 2.20 1.67
N GLN A 98 18.69 1.59 0.50
CA GLN A 98 17.61 1.14 -0.37
C GLN A 98 16.79 0.02 0.29
N ASN A 99 17.46 -0.92 0.97
CA ASN A 99 16.78 -2.01 1.69
C ASN A 99 16.28 -1.61 3.09
N ASP A 100 16.64 -0.42 3.57
CA ASP A 100 16.23 0.06 4.89
C ASP A 100 14.70 0.18 4.94
N LYS A 101 14.09 -0.43 5.97
CA LYS A 101 12.63 -0.51 6.07
C LYS A 101 12.00 0.84 6.39
N ASP A 102 12.67 1.68 7.17
CA ASP A 102 12.13 2.97 7.59
C ASP A 102 12.20 3.99 6.45
N GLU A 103 13.28 3.98 5.67
CA GLU A 103 13.37 4.79 4.44
C GLU A 103 12.33 4.38 3.41
N ARG A 104 12.11 3.07 3.21
CA ARG A 104 11.06 2.60 2.30
C ARG A 104 9.67 2.93 2.81
N LEU A 105 9.42 2.88 4.11
CA LEU A 105 8.16 3.32 4.70
C LEU A 105 7.93 4.83 4.49
N LYS A 106 8.96 5.66 4.59
CA LYS A 106 8.88 7.10 4.26
C LYS A 106 8.44 7.32 2.81
N ILE A 107 9.12 6.67 1.87
CA ILE A 107 8.81 6.79 0.44
C ILE A 107 7.38 6.30 0.17
N ALA A 108 7.02 5.13 0.71
CA ALA A 108 5.67 4.58 0.58
C ALA A 108 4.60 5.52 1.16
N THR A 109 4.90 6.17 2.29
CA THR A 109 3.99 7.15 2.91
C THR A 109 3.78 8.35 1.99
N THR A 110 4.86 8.93 1.46
CA THR A 110 4.78 10.05 0.51
C THR A 110 3.98 9.65 -0.73
N LEU A 111 4.30 8.51 -1.34
CA LEU A 111 3.60 8.01 -2.52
C LEU A 111 2.11 7.78 -2.25
N LEU A 112 1.75 7.24 -1.08
CA LEU A 112 0.37 7.05 -0.65
C LEU A 112 -0.39 8.38 -0.56
N SER A 113 0.21 9.38 0.06
CA SER A 113 -0.37 10.72 0.17
C SER A 113 -0.59 11.36 -1.21
N GLU A 114 0.37 11.23 -2.13
CA GLU A 114 0.24 11.71 -3.51
C GLU A 114 -0.90 11.00 -4.24
N MET A 115 -1.03 9.68 -4.07
CA MET A 115 -2.10 8.88 -4.69
C MET A 115 -3.49 9.28 -4.21
N ILE A 116 -3.66 9.59 -2.92
CA ILE A 116 -4.96 9.96 -2.35
C ILE A 116 -5.32 11.41 -2.65
N ASN A 117 -4.36 12.34 -2.54
CA ASN A 117 -4.61 13.77 -2.66
C ASN A 117 -4.46 14.30 -4.10
N GLY A 118 -3.97 13.47 -5.04
CA GLY A 118 -3.77 13.85 -6.44
C GLY A 118 -2.69 14.93 -6.65
N GLN A 119 -1.79 15.11 -5.68
CA GLN A 119 -0.71 16.09 -5.72
C GLN A 119 0.59 15.41 -6.17
N GLU A 120 1.37 16.09 -7.02
CA GLU A 120 2.69 15.64 -7.46
C GLU A 120 3.79 16.38 -6.67
N LYS A 121 4.67 15.62 -6.01
CA LYS A 121 5.94 15.98 -5.33
C LYS A 121 5.93 17.22 -4.42
N VAL A 122 5.70 16.99 -3.12
CA VAL A 122 6.32 17.82 -2.06
C VAL A 122 7.73 17.28 -1.84
N GLN A 123 8.75 18.02 -2.27
CA GLN A 123 10.16 17.66 -2.02
C GLN A 123 10.45 17.67 -0.51
N THR A 124 10.43 16.50 0.13
CA THR A 124 10.94 16.32 1.48
C THR A 124 12.46 16.12 1.41
N LYS A 125 13.21 17.12 1.86
CA LYS A 125 14.68 17.02 1.94
C LYS A 125 15.06 15.89 2.90
N SER A 126 15.87 14.95 2.41
CA SER A 126 16.37 13.81 3.17
C SER A 126 17.25 14.30 4.34
N GLY A 127 16.76 14.17 5.57
CA GLY A 127 17.51 14.52 6.78
C GLY A 127 16.68 14.63 8.06
N THR A 128 15.35 14.65 7.97
CA THR A 128 14.48 14.83 9.13
C THR A 128 14.05 13.49 9.73
N ASP A 129 14.03 13.46 11.06
CA ASP A 129 13.51 12.38 11.91
C ASP A 129 12.13 11.90 11.41
N PHE A 130 11.94 10.57 11.31
CA PHE A 130 10.73 9.98 10.73
C PHE A 130 9.47 10.44 11.44
N SER A 131 9.51 10.51 12.78
CA SER A 131 8.38 10.97 13.59
C SER A 131 7.98 12.40 13.24
N LYS A 132 8.97 13.26 12.97
CA LYS A 132 8.74 14.65 12.60
C LYS A 132 8.29 14.80 11.16
N ALA A 133 8.91 14.08 10.21
CA ALA A 133 8.49 14.08 8.81
C ALA A 133 7.06 13.53 8.65
N PHE A 134 6.72 12.49 9.39
CA PHE A 134 5.38 11.94 9.47
C PHE A 134 4.40 12.95 10.08
N GLY A 135 4.79 13.63 11.16
CA GLY A 135 4.02 14.72 11.77
C GLY A 135 3.77 15.89 10.82
N ASP A 136 4.80 16.38 10.13
CA ASP A 136 4.71 17.49 9.17
C ASP A 136 3.81 17.13 7.97
N ILE A 137 3.93 15.89 7.45
CA ILE A 137 3.06 15.35 6.39
C ILE A 137 1.60 15.27 6.86
N PHE A 138 1.39 14.85 8.11
CA PHE A 138 0.07 14.73 8.73
C PHE A 138 -0.58 16.09 8.98
N GLU A 139 0.20 17.07 9.42
CA GLU A 139 -0.25 18.45 9.69
C GLU A 139 -0.59 19.20 8.39
N ASP A 140 0.18 18.99 7.32
CA ASP A 140 -0.14 19.52 5.99
C ASP A 140 -1.42 18.87 5.41
N MET A 141 -1.63 17.58 5.64
CA MET A 141 -2.86 16.89 5.24
C MET A 141 -4.10 17.38 6.00
N PHE A 142 -3.99 17.60 7.32
CA PHE A 142 -5.08 18.14 8.13
C PHE A 142 -5.49 19.55 7.70
N SER A 143 -4.54 20.35 7.21
CA SER A 143 -4.78 21.74 6.82
C SER A 143 -5.45 21.88 5.45
N LYS A 144 -5.48 20.84 4.62
CA LYS A 144 -5.84 20.91 3.19
C LYS A 144 -7.09 20.12 2.78
N SER A 145 -7.88 19.60 3.71
CA SER A 145 -9.07 18.79 3.39
C SER A 145 -10.28 19.60 2.86
N GLU A 146 -10.11 20.37 1.80
CA GLU A 146 -11.23 20.95 1.04
C GLU A 146 -10.90 20.94 -0.47
N LYS A 147 -11.26 19.85 -1.17
CA LYS A 147 -12.18 19.87 -2.33
C LYS A 147 -12.12 18.61 -3.21
N THR A 148 -13.31 18.31 -3.75
CA THR A 148 -13.64 17.61 -5.02
C THR A 148 -13.54 16.09 -5.10
N SER A 149 -14.64 15.41 -4.79
CA SER A 149 -15.51 14.69 -5.76
C SER A 149 -16.72 14.16 -4.98
N VAL A 150 -17.82 13.79 -5.66
CA VAL A 150 -18.99 13.15 -5.03
C VAL A 150 -18.59 11.72 -4.62
N CYS A 151 -17.73 11.61 -3.63
CA CYS A 151 -17.36 10.38 -2.97
C CYS A 151 -17.98 10.42 -1.58
N THR A 152 -18.86 9.47 -1.29
CA THR A 152 -19.44 9.36 0.05
C THR A 152 -18.37 8.92 1.03
N THR A 153 -18.47 9.35 2.28
CA THR A 153 -17.67 8.85 3.40
C THR A 153 -17.75 7.31 3.48
N THR A 154 -18.89 6.74 3.09
CA THR A 154 -19.09 5.29 2.98
C THR A 154 -18.12 4.63 2.00
N HIS A 155 -17.92 5.17 0.80
CA HIS A 155 -16.96 4.60 -0.16
C HIS A 155 -15.53 4.64 0.37
N LEU A 156 -15.14 5.71 1.07
CA LEU A 156 -13.80 5.81 1.67
C LEU A 156 -13.58 4.79 2.78
N ARG A 157 -14.59 4.58 3.65
CA ARG A 157 -14.56 3.51 4.66
C ARG A 157 -14.45 2.12 4.02
N ILE A 158 -15.18 1.88 2.93
CA ILE A 158 -15.10 0.61 2.18
C ILE A 158 -13.71 0.42 1.58
N VAL A 159 -13.13 1.44 0.93
CA VAL A 159 -11.76 1.36 0.38
C VAL A 159 -10.76 1.03 1.48
N LEU A 160 -10.83 1.72 2.61
CA LEU A 160 -9.91 1.48 3.72
C LEU A 160 -10.06 0.07 4.31
N PHE A 161 -11.31 -0.38 4.53
CA PHE A 161 -11.61 -1.72 5.03
C PHE A 161 -11.10 -2.81 4.08
N GLU A 162 -11.34 -2.67 2.78
CA GLU A 162 -10.87 -3.62 1.78
C GLU A 162 -9.35 -3.60 1.64
N ALA A 163 -8.70 -2.44 1.77
CA ALA A 163 -7.24 -2.34 1.81
C ALA A 163 -6.66 -3.12 3.01
N MET A 164 -7.26 -2.99 4.20
CA MET A 164 -6.87 -3.78 5.38
C MET A 164 -7.00 -5.28 5.09
N ARG A 165 -8.14 -5.71 4.54
CA ARG A 165 -8.44 -7.12 4.26
C ARG A 165 -7.50 -7.73 3.21
N LEU A 166 -7.18 -6.98 2.17
CA LEU A 166 -6.37 -7.44 1.03
C LEU A 166 -4.86 -7.27 1.24
N SER A 167 -4.42 -6.53 2.27
CA SER A 167 -3.00 -6.32 2.59
C SER A 167 -2.25 -7.59 3.03
N GLY A 168 -2.98 -8.66 3.34
CA GLY A 168 -2.44 -9.92 3.86
C GLY A 168 -2.11 -9.81 5.35
N VAL A 169 -0.90 -10.21 5.74
CA VAL A 169 -0.44 -10.04 7.13
C VAL A 169 -0.20 -8.56 7.40
N LEU A 170 -0.90 -8.05 8.42
CA LEU A 170 -0.81 -6.66 8.86
C LEU A 170 0.39 -6.47 9.80
N THR A 171 1.44 -5.84 9.30
CA THR A 171 2.60 -5.40 10.08
C THR A 171 2.39 -3.98 10.63
N ASP A 172 3.19 -3.55 11.59
CA ASP A 172 3.13 -2.18 12.12
C ASP A 172 3.34 -1.13 11.02
N SER A 173 4.26 -1.39 10.08
CA SER A 173 4.50 -0.52 8.93
C SER A 173 3.27 -0.40 8.02
N LYS A 174 2.55 -1.50 7.75
CA LYS A 174 1.30 -1.48 7.00
C LYS A 174 0.19 -0.75 7.76
N ARG A 175 0.11 -0.95 9.07
CA ARG A 175 -0.84 -0.23 9.94
C ARG A 175 -0.60 1.27 9.88
N ASN A 176 0.67 1.70 9.92
CA ASN A 176 1.03 3.12 9.81
C ASN A 176 0.59 3.70 8.47
N LEU A 177 0.82 3.01 7.35
CA LEU A 177 0.34 3.46 6.03
C LEU A 177 -1.20 3.53 5.97
N LEU A 178 -1.89 2.54 6.52
CA LEU A 178 -3.36 2.55 6.58
C LEU A 178 -3.91 3.69 7.45
N GLN A 179 -3.20 4.08 8.51
CA GLN A 179 -3.56 5.23 9.34
C GLN A 179 -3.32 6.56 8.61
N VAL A 180 -2.29 6.65 7.77
CA VAL A 180 -2.12 7.80 6.86
C VAL A 180 -3.30 7.90 5.89
N ALA A 181 -3.68 6.78 5.27
CA ALA A 181 -4.84 6.75 4.38
C ALA A 181 -6.14 7.13 5.11
N SER A 182 -6.33 6.65 6.35
CA SER A 182 -7.54 6.98 7.13
C SER A 182 -7.66 8.47 7.39
N VAL A 183 -6.54 9.12 7.72
CA VAL A 183 -6.50 10.57 7.97
C VAL A 183 -6.76 11.36 6.70
N ALA A 184 -6.15 10.96 5.58
CA ALA A 184 -6.42 11.57 4.27
C ALA A 184 -7.90 11.41 3.86
N TYR A 185 -8.56 10.33 4.30
CA TYR A 185 -9.99 10.11 4.08
C TYR A 185 -10.91 10.80 5.10
N GLY A 186 -10.37 11.51 6.09
CA GLY A 186 -11.16 12.12 7.16
C GLY A 186 -11.83 11.09 8.08
N ILE A 187 -11.25 9.87 8.19
CA ILE A 187 -11.69 8.81 9.09
C ILE A 187 -10.93 8.95 10.40
N ASP A 188 -11.65 9.21 11.48
CA ASP A 188 -11.09 9.39 12.81
C ASP A 188 -10.46 8.09 13.35
N GLY A 189 -9.64 8.25 14.40
CA GLY A 189 -8.89 7.13 14.97
C GLY A 189 -9.77 6.04 15.59
N GLU A 190 -10.95 6.38 16.12
CA GLU A 190 -11.88 5.39 16.67
C GLU A 190 -12.49 4.56 15.55
N SER A 191 -13.03 5.21 14.52
CA SER A 191 -13.53 4.58 13.30
C SER A 191 -12.47 3.70 12.62
N PHE A 192 -11.22 4.17 12.56
CA PHE A 192 -10.10 3.38 12.02
C PHE A 192 -9.89 2.08 12.80
N ASN A 193 -9.80 2.17 14.14
CA ASN A 193 -9.57 1.00 14.99
C ASN A 193 -10.76 0.04 14.95
N GLU A 194 -11.99 0.53 14.83
CA GLU A 194 -13.18 -0.29 14.64
C GLU A 194 -13.10 -1.09 13.32
N LEU A 195 -12.83 -0.41 12.20
CA LEU A 195 -12.67 -1.06 10.90
C LEU A 195 -11.53 -2.09 10.92
N LEU A 196 -10.43 -1.74 11.57
CA LEU A 196 -9.29 -2.63 11.73
C LEU A 196 -9.65 -3.90 12.52
N ALA A 197 -10.35 -3.75 13.64
CA ALA A 197 -10.82 -4.86 14.45
C ALA A 197 -11.77 -5.76 13.67
N GLN A 198 -12.70 -5.19 12.90
CA GLN A 198 -13.60 -5.93 12.03
C GLN A 198 -12.85 -6.72 10.95
N ALA A 199 -11.88 -6.09 10.28
CA ALA A 199 -11.07 -6.75 9.24
C ALA A 199 -10.27 -7.93 9.81
N LEU A 200 -9.67 -7.76 11.00
CA LEU A 200 -8.92 -8.80 11.69
C LEU A 200 -9.83 -9.96 12.16
N ALA A 201 -11.01 -9.64 12.68
CA ALA A 201 -12.00 -10.65 13.09
C ALA A 201 -12.44 -11.50 11.89
N LEU A 202 -12.74 -10.87 10.76
CA LEU A 202 -13.10 -11.56 9.53
C LEU A 202 -11.98 -12.46 9.02
N HIS A 203 -10.72 -11.99 9.03
CA HIS A 203 -9.57 -12.81 8.63
C HIS A 203 -9.44 -14.07 9.50
N LYS A 204 -9.63 -13.93 10.83
CA LYS A 204 -9.59 -15.04 11.78
C LYS A 204 -10.73 -16.05 11.52
N GLU A 205 -11.93 -15.57 11.22
CA GLU A 205 -13.09 -16.40 10.92
C GLU A 205 -12.93 -17.17 9.59
N MET A 206 -12.43 -16.50 8.55
CA MET A 206 -12.11 -17.14 7.27
C MET A 206 -11.07 -18.25 7.45
N LYS A 207 -10.00 -17.99 8.20
CA LYS A 207 -8.96 -18.99 8.50
C LYS A 207 -9.54 -20.20 9.26
N ARG A 208 -10.41 -19.96 10.24
CA ARG A 208 -11.10 -21.03 10.97
C ARG A 208 -11.99 -21.87 10.05
N SER A 209 -12.74 -21.22 9.17
CA SER A 209 -13.67 -21.90 8.24
C SER A 209 -12.93 -22.79 7.25
N VAL A 210 -11.79 -22.33 6.72
CA VAL A 210 -10.94 -23.14 5.83
C VAL A 210 -10.41 -24.37 6.55
N ASN A 211 -9.93 -24.21 7.79
CA ASN A 211 -9.43 -25.35 8.58
C ASN A 211 -10.52 -26.40 8.82
N LEU A 212 -11.75 -25.99 9.12
CA LEU A 212 -12.89 -26.91 9.33
C LEU A 212 -13.32 -27.67 8.07
N VAL A 213 -13.04 -27.15 6.86
CA VAL A 213 -13.39 -27.80 5.60
C VAL A 213 -12.30 -28.79 5.15
N LEU A 214 -11.08 -28.62 5.65
CA LEU A 214 -9.92 -29.47 5.31
C LEU A 214 -9.67 -30.58 6.34
N GLU A 215 -10.37 -30.56 7.48
CA GLU A 215 -10.48 -31.66 8.45
C GLU A 215 -11.63 -32.61 8.09
#